data_AF-A0A8J9ZEC2-F1
#
_entry.id   AF-A0A8J9ZEC2-F1
#
_cell.length_a   1.000
_cell.length_b   1.000
_cell.length_c   1.000
_cell.angle_alpha   90.00
_cell.angle_beta   90.00
_cell.angle_gamma   90.00
#
_symmetry.space_group_name_H-M   'P 1'
#
loop_
_entity.id
_entity.type
_entity.pdbx_description
1 polymer ?
#
loop_
_entity_poly.entity_id
_entity_poly.type
_entity_poly.pdbx_seq_one_letter_code
_entity_poly.pdbx_strand_id
1 'polypeptide(L)'
;MGSMWRTLFSLALLLAFWSMAVSDDIGGSYYHDHTFGLSGSPHTVTNEIIVGETATLTIEAGVRLLFTEGVGMTVLGRLIAVGTPAQRIVFDRKRNPPDDQANNVTRDHDIRLLGPTVFEGRVQVKRDGMWGSLCLSSGSWRNSEATVVCRQLGFADGQVANNYRFGKGRMAMCDLECRGNENNIYECNHDDLDLPPECGH
;
A
#
# COMPACT_ATOMS: atom_id res chain seq x y z
N MET A 1 31.10 -68.60 11.73
CA MET A 1 31.58 -68.02 13.00
C MET A 1 31.83 -66.53 12.79
N GLY A 2 31.08 -65.67 13.50
CA GLY A 2 31.32 -64.23 13.73
C GLY A 2 31.19 -63.29 12.51
N SER A 3 30.63 -62.08 12.57
CA SER A 3 29.94 -61.36 13.65
C SER A 3 29.11 -60.21 13.04
N MET A 4 27.93 -60.00 13.61
CA MET A 4 27.10 -58.79 13.47
C MET A 4 27.82 -57.55 14.02
N TRP A 5 27.69 -56.38 13.36
CA TRP A 5 27.62 -55.08 14.04
C TRP A 5 27.12 -53.94 13.11
N ARG A 6 25.83 -53.55 13.28
CA ARG A 6 25.21 -52.22 13.07
C ARG A 6 25.34 -51.53 11.68
N THR A 7 24.45 -50.68 11.18
CA THR A 7 23.49 -49.72 11.75
C THR A 7 22.44 -49.43 10.68
N LEU A 8 21.22 -49.17 11.13
CA LEU A 8 20.02 -48.75 10.40
C LEU A 8 20.32 -47.62 9.40
N PHE A 9 20.08 -47.84 8.10
CA PHE A 9 19.90 -46.74 7.14
C PHE A 9 18.41 -46.41 7.08
N SER A 10 18.08 -45.37 7.83
CA SER A 10 16.78 -44.78 8.05
C SER A 10 16.04 -44.42 6.76
N LEU A 11 14.73 -44.61 6.81
CA LEU A 11 13.72 -43.96 5.97
C LEU A 11 14.03 -42.46 5.81
N ALA A 12 14.09 -41.99 4.57
CA ALA A 12 13.68 -40.63 4.18
C ALA A 12 13.62 -40.56 2.65
N LEU A 13 12.63 -41.23 2.05
CA LEU A 13 12.22 -40.91 0.67
C LEU A 13 11.64 -39.50 0.73
N LEU A 14 12.35 -38.56 0.11
CA LEU A 14 12.09 -37.13 0.07
C LEU A 14 10.69 -36.83 -0.51
N LEU A 15 9.67 -36.75 0.36
CA LEU A 15 8.52 -35.89 0.10
C LEU A 15 8.94 -34.47 0.46
N ALA A 16 9.76 -33.87 -0.41
CA ALA A 16 9.75 -32.42 -0.53
C ALA A 16 8.39 -32.06 -1.16
N PHE A 17 7.35 -32.02 -0.32
CA PHE A 17 6.15 -31.26 -0.63
C PHE A 17 6.64 -29.84 -0.86
N TRP A 18 6.83 -29.50 -2.13
CA TRP A 18 6.84 -28.12 -2.57
C TRP A 18 5.51 -27.54 -2.11
N SER A 19 5.51 -26.89 -0.95
CA SER A 19 4.47 -25.93 -0.61
C SER A 19 4.66 -24.77 -1.58
N MET A 20 4.09 -24.91 -2.78
CA MET A 20 3.63 -23.76 -3.54
C MET A 20 2.59 -23.10 -2.64
N ALA A 21 2.98 -22.05 -1.94
CA ALA A 21 2.03 -21.13 -1.36
C ALA A 21 1.30 -20.49 -2.54
N VAL A 22 0.21 -21.12 -2.98
CA VAL A 22 -0.81 -20.42 -3.75
C VAL A 22 -1.31 -19.33 -2.80
N SER A 23 -1.05 -18.07 -3.15
CA SER A 23 -1.82 -16.95 -2.60
C SER A 23 -3.23 -17.17 -3.12
N ASP A 24 -4.10 -17.78 -2.31
CA ASP A 24 -5.52 -17.85 -2.64
C ASP A 24 -6.01 -16.41 -2.78
N ASP A 25 -6.52 -16.09 -3.96
CA ASP A 25 -7.18 -14.82 -4.19
C ASP A 25 -8.38 -14.73 -3.23
N ILE A 26 -8.45 -13.66 -2.43
CA ILE A 26 -9.48 -13.45 -1.42
C ILE A 26 -10.50 -12.38 -1.87
N GLY A 27 -11.68 -12.42 -1.27
CA GLY A 27 -12.76 -11.45 -1.50
C GLY A 27 -14.14 -12.08 -1.37
N GLY A 28 -15.19 -11.30 -1.59
CA GLY A 28 -16.58 -11.72 -1.42
C GLY A 28 -17.15 -11.43 -0.03
N SER A 29 -18.32 -12.00 0.25
CA SER A 29 -19.10 -11.74 1.47
C SER A 29 -18.75 -12.69 2.61
N TYR A 30 -18.37 -12.11 3.76
CA TYR A 30 -18.08 -12.80 5.01
C TYR A 30 -19.24 -12.57 6.00
N TYR A 31 -20.12 -13.57 6.15
CA TYR A 31 -21.26 -13.54 7.09
C TYR A 31 -20.98 -14.18 8.46
N HIS A 32 -19.80 -14.76 8.61
CA HIS A 32 -19.29 -15.30 9.86
C HIS A 32 -17.95 -14.67 10.19
N ASP A 33 -17.56 -14.75 11.46
CA ASP A 33 -16.27 -14.25 11.90
C ASP A 33 -15.13 -14.89 11.09
N HIS A 34 -14.22 -14.04 10.62
CA HIS A 34 -13.09 -14.45 9.80
C HIS A 34 -11.83 -13.72 10.25
N THR A 35 -10.68 -14.38 10.11
CA THR A 35 -9.38 -13.81 10.47
C THR A 35 -8.42 -13.92 9.30
N PHE A 36 -8.00 -12.78 8.77
CA PHE A 36 -6.82 -12.74 7.89
C PHE A 36 -5.58 -12.76 8.77
N GLY A 37 -4.91 -13.91 8.77
CA GLY A 37 -3.65 -14.13 9.46
C GLY A 37 -2.44 -13.99 8.54
N LEU A 38 -1.25 -14.18 9.11
CA LEU A 38 0.02 -14.13 8.37
C LEU A 38 0.18 -15.26 7.35
N SER A 39 -0.48 -16.41 7.58
CA SER A 39 -0.50 -17.49 6.60
C SER A 39 -1.22 -17.03 5.33
N GLY A 40 -0.53 -17.08 4.18
CA GLY A 40 -1.05 -16.58 2.90
C GLY A 40 -0.84 -15.07 2.68
N SER A 41 -0.27 -14.34 3.64
CA SER A 41 0.11 -12.94 3.44
C SER A 41 1.39 -12.84 2.58
N PRO A 42 1.47 -11.96 1.57
CA PRO A 42 0.45 -10.97 1.19
C PRO A 42 -0.76 -11.60 0.49
N HIS A 43 -1.97 -11.24 0.93
CA HIS A 43 -3.21 -11.71 0.32
C HIS A 43 -3.58 -10.82 -0.85
N THR A 44 -3.84 -11.41 -2.02
CA THR A 44 -4.43 -10.66 -3.13
C THR A 44 -5.94 -10.56 -2.94
N VAL A 45 -6.47 -9.34 -2.88
CA VAL A 45 -7.91 -9.09 -2.89
C VAL A 45 -8.37 -8.85 -4.32
N THR A 46 -9.05 -9.84 -4.92
CA THR A 46 -9.52 -9.78 -6.31
C THR A 46 -11.01 -9.47 -6.43
N ASN A 47 -11.76 -9.60 -5.34
CA ASN A 47 -13.18 -9.27 -5.24
C ASN A 47 -13.44 -8.40 -4.01
N GLU A 48 -14.48 -7.56 -4.06
CA GLU A 48 -14.84 -6.70 -2.94
C GLU A 48 -15.02 -7.53 -1.65
N ILE A 49 -14.34 -7.14 -0.58
CA ILE A 49 -14.54 -7.75 0.74
C ILE A 49 -15.78 -7.12 1.36
N ILE A 50 -16.80 -7.91 1.63
CA ILE A 50 -18.03 -7.44 2.28
C ILE A 50 -18.15 -8.12 3.64
N VAL A 51 -17.99 -7.38 4.73
CA VAL A 51 -18.19 -7.89 6.10
C VAL A 51 -19.66 -7.69 6.46
N GLY A 52 -20.41 -8.78 6.62
CA GLY A 52 -21.83 -8.74 6.96
C GLY A 52 -22.10 -8.12 8.33
N GLU A 53 -23.32 -7.63 8.56
CA GLU A 53 -23.72 -6.85 9.76
C GLU A 53 -23.42 -7.53 11.10
N THR A 54 -23.45 -8.86 11.15
CA THR A 54 -23.21 -9.66 12.35
C THR A 54 -21.81 -10.26 12.42
N ALA A 55 -20.99 -10.09 11.38
CA ALA A 55 -19.67 -10.69 11.27
C ALA A 55 -18.58 -9.75 11.82
N THR A 56 -17.54 -10.36 12.40
CA THR A 56 -16.30 -9.69 12.73
C THR A 56 -15.19 -10.16 11.79
N LEU A 57 -14.63 -9.24 11.00
CA LEU A 57 -13.38 -9.47 10.29
C LEU A 57 -12.21 -9.01 11.16
N THR A 58 -11.30 -9.93 11.48
CA THR A 58 -10.05 -9.63 12.20
C THR A 58 -8.87 -9.67 11.23
N ILE A 59 -8.01 -8.67 11.30
CA ILE A 59 -6.76 -8.59 10.54
C ILE A 59 -5.61 -8.59 11.54
N GLU A 60 -4.77 -9.62 11.49
CA GLU A 60 -3.64 -9.76 12.41
C GLU A 60 -2.47 -8.82 12.08
N ALA A 61 -1.60 -8.60 13.07
CA ALA A 61 -0.41 -7.75 12.91
C ALA A 61 0.49 -8.25 11.77
N GLY A 62 0.99 -7.33 10.93
CA GLY A 62 1.90 -7.64 9.84
C GLY A 62 1.25 -8.16 8.55
N VAL A 63 -0.07 -8.36 8.53
CA VAL A 63 -0.80 -8.78 7.33
C VAL A 63 -0.75 -7.69 6.25
N ARG A 64 -0.52 -8.10 5.01
CA ARG A 64 -0.58 -7.24 3.82
C ARG A 64 -1.75 -7.68 2.93
N LEU A 65 -2.61 -6.75 2.57
CA LEU A 65 -3.72 -6.96 1.63
C LEU A 65 -3.44 -6.15 0.36
N LEU A 66 -3.42 -6.82 -0.79
CA LEU A 66 -3.12 -6.24 -2.10
C LEU A 66 -4.41 -6.18 -2.94
N PHE A 67 -5.03 -5.02 -3.02
CA PHE A 67 -6.29 -4.81 -3.75
C PHE A 67 -6.04 -4.64 -5.24
N THR A 68 -6.70 -5.46 -6.07
CA THR A 68 -6.74 -5.21 -7.51
C THR A 68 -7.49 -3.91 -7.82
N GLU A 69 -7.29 -3.38 -9.02
CA GLU A 69 -7.93 -2.15 -9.44
C GLU A 69 -9.46 -2.23 -9.36
N GLY A 70 -10.08 -1.18 -8.81
CA GLY A 70 -11.54 -1.12 -8.62
C GLY A 70 -12.09 -2.00 -7.49
N VAL A 71 -11.24 -2.69 -6.74
CA VAL A 71 -11.66 -3.57 -5.64
C VAL A 71 -11.42 -2.89 -4.30
N GLY A 72 -12.45 -2.90 -3.45
CA GLY A 72 -12.43 -2.29 -2.14
C GLY A 72 -12.87 -3.23 -1.03
N MET A 73 -13.19 -2.64 0.11
CA MET A 73 -13.73 -3.34 1.27
C MET A 73 -14.88 -2.52 1.86
N THR A 74 -16.02 -3.18 2.03
CA THR A 74 -17.22 -2.66 2.68
C THR A 74 -17.44 -3.40 4.00
N VAL A 75 -17.52 -2.65 5.11
CA VAL A 75 -17.70 -3.22 6.45
C VAL A 75 -19.05 -2.80 7.00
N LEU A 76 -20.04 -3.69 6.96
CA LEU A 76 -21.36 -3.47 7.57
C LEU A 76 -21.39 -3.92 9.03
N GLY A 77 -20.59 -4.93 9.38
CA GLY A 77 -20.40 -5.41 10.76
C GLY A 77 -19.22 -4.76 11.45
N ARG A 78 -18.29 -5.59 11.95
CA ARG A 78 -17.12 -5.13 12.71
C ARG A 78 -15.81 -5.47 12.01
N LEU A 79 -14.88 -4.51 11.97
CA LEU A 79 -13.50 -4.72 11.57
C LEU A 79 -12.57 -4.53 12.79
N ILE A 80 -11.75 -5.53 13.09
CA ILE A 80 -10.71 -5.48 14.13
C ILE A 80 -9.35 -5.53 13.43
N ALA A 81 -8.58 -4.45 13.53
CA ALA A 81 -7.21 -4.37 13.00
C ALA A 81 -6.21 -4.40 14.16
N VAL A 82 -5.49 -5.51 14.35
CA VAL A 82 -4.63 -5.78 15.52
C VAL A 82 -3.16 -5.36 15.28
N GLY A 83 -2.92 -4.37 14.42
CA GLY A 83 -1.57 -3.94 14.03
C GLY A 83 -0.76 -3.32 15.18
N THR A 84 0.58 -3.46 15.12
CA THR A 84 1.51 -2.78 16.03
C THR A 84 2.45 -1.84 15.27
N PRO A 85 3.18 -0.92 15.95
CA PRO A 85 4.18 -0.08 15.27
C PRO A 85 5.28 -0.88 14.54
N ALA A 86 5.66 -2.03 15.10
CA ALA A 86 6.64 -2.93 14.51
C ALA A 86 6.06 -3.80 13.38
N GLN A 87 4.80 -4.21 13.51
CA GLN A 87 4.11 -5.07 12.56
C GLN A 87 2.79 -4.42 12.14
N ARG A 88 2.91 -3.45 11.23
CA ARG A 88 1.76 -2.71 10.70
C ARG A 88 0.98 -3.59 9.72
N ILE A 89 -0.34 -3.48 9.78
CA ILE A 89 -1.22 -3.96 8.71
C ILE A 89 -1.04 -3.02 7.53
N VAL A 90 -0.88 -3.57 6.33
CA VAL A 90 -0.69 -2.78 5.11
C VAL A 90 -1.81 -3.10 4.13
N PHE A 91 -2.64 -2.10 3.85
CA PHE A 91 -3.53 -2.11 2.69
C PHE A 91 -2.77 -1.46 1.54
N ASP A 92 -2.62 -2.16 0.42
CA ASP A 92 -1.86 -1.70 -0.73
C ASP A 92 -2.59 -2.08 -2.03
N ARG A 93 -2.21 -1.47 -3.16
CA ARG A 93 -2.72 -1.87 -4.48
C ARG A 93 -1.89 -3.05 -5.01
N LYS A 94 -2.52 -4.03 -5.66
CA LYS A 94 -1.81 -5.03 -6.48
C LYS A 94 -1.27 -4.32 -7.72
N ARG A 95 0.04 -4.01 -7.72
CA ARG A 95 0.75 -3.46 -8.88
C ARG A 95 1.14 -4.61 -9.82
N ASN A 96 1.12 -4.35 -11.12
CA ASN A 96 1.69 -5.21 -12.14
C ASN A 96 2.80 -4.42 -12.86
N PRO A 97 4.08 -4.84 -12.82
CA PRO A 97 4.59 -6.09 -12.23
C PRO A 97 4.52 -6.14 -10.69
N PRO A 98 4.37 -7.34 -10.09
CA PRO A 98 4.28 -7.53 -8.64
C PRO A 98 5.54 -7.07 -7.90
N ASP A 99 5.35 -6.51 -6.70
CA ASP A 99 6.38 -6.02 -5.78
C ASP A 99 7.12 -7.18 -5.07
N ASP A 100 7.55 -8.18 -5.84
CA ASP A 100 8.35 -9.33 -5.36
C ASP A 100 9.83 -8.94 -5.14
N GLN A 101 10.15 -7.64 -5.15
CA GLN A 101 11.47 -7.12 -4.85
C GLN A 101 11.64 -7.01 -3.33
N ALA A 102 11.93 -8.16 -2.72
CA ALA A 102 12.26 -8.34 -1.30
C ALA A 102 13.59 -7.68 -0.87
N ASN A 103 14.06 -6.64 -1.54
CA ASN A 103 15.36 -6.02 -1.29
C ASN A 103 15.26 -4.52 -1.06
N ASN A 104 14.47 -4.08 -0.07
CA ASN A 104 14.61 -2.74 0.51
C ASN A 104 14.65 -1.60 -0.53
N VAL A 105 14.06 -1.82 -1.71
CA VAL A 105 13.71 -0.75 -2.64
C VAL A 105 12.59 -0.06 -1.91
N THR A 106 12.98 0.93 -1.12
CA THR A 106 12.10 1.96 -0.59
C THR A 106 11.07 2.21 -1.67
N ARG A 107 9.78 1.92 -1.40
CA ARG A 107 8.66 2.27 -2.29
C ARG A 107 8.68 3.77 -2.55
N ASP A 108 9.63 4.18 -3.36
CA ASP A 108 9.87 5.52 -3.82
C ASP A 108 8.88 5.73 -4.94
N HIS A 109 8.50 6.98 -5.09
CA HIS A 109 7.44 7.36 -6.00
C HIS A 109 6.01 6.94 -5.58
N ASP A 110 5.83 6.46 -4.35
CA ASP A 110 4.51 6.34 -3.74
C ASP A 110 3.93 7.71 -3.39
N ILE A 111 2.59 7.80 -3.36
CA ILE A 111 1.85 8.98 -2.95
C ILE A 111 0.75 8.63 -1.95
N ARG A 112 0.36 9.60 -1.11
CA ARG A 112 -0.77 9.45 -0.17
C ARG A 112 -1.49 10.77 0.09
N LEU A 113 -2.76 10.67 0.48
CA LEU A 113 -3.53 11.79 1.04
C LEU A 113 -3.53 11.73 2.56
N LEU A 114 -3.26 12.85 3.21
CA LEU A 114 -3.42 13.04 4.64
C LEU A 114 -4.62 13.98 4.91
N GLY A 115 -5.77 13.40 5.22
CA GLY A 115 -7.01 14.13 5.46
C GLY A 115 -8.02 13.32 6.29
N PRO A 116 -9.22 13.88 6.50
CA PRO A 116 -10.25 13.25 7.32
C PRO A 116 -10.94 12.06 6.63
N THR A 117 -10.83 11.95 5.29
CA THR A 117 -11.37 10.82 4.53
C THR A 117 -10.34 10.29 3.54
N VAL A 118 -10.63 9.17 2.90
CA VAL A 118 -9.78 8.59 1.84
C VAL A 118 -9.83 9.38 0.53
N PHE A 119 -10.83 10.26 0.35
CA PHE A 119 -11.07 11.00 -0.89
C PHE A 119 -10.45 12.40 -0.89
N GLU A 120 -9.97 12.87 0.27
CA GLU A 120 -9.41 14.21 0.39
C GLU A 120 -8.24 14.24 1.37
N GLY A 121 -7.32 15.16 1.13
CA GLY A 121 -6.24 15.41 2.06
C GLY A 121 -5.09 16.14 1.42
N ARG A 122 -4.11 16.50 2.26
CA ARG A 122 -2.84 17.03 1.79
C ARG A 122 -2.04 15.90 1.14
N VAL A 123 -1.52 16.17 -0.05
CA VAL A 123 -0.66 15.23 -0.77
C VAL A 123 0.70 15.11 -0.08
N GLN A 124 1.16 13.87 0.08
CA GLN A 124 2.54 13.56 0.37
C GLN A 124 3.08 12.58 -0.65
N VAL A 125 4.34 12.78 -0.99
CA VAL A 125 5.09 12.00 -1.96
C VAL A 125 6.27 11.34 -1.22
N LYS A 126 6.66 10.15 -1.64
CA LYS A 126 7.76 9.41 -1.03
C LYS A 126 8.99 9.42 -1.92
N ARG A 127 10.08 9.95 -1.37
CA ARG A 127 11.37 10.10 -2.03
C ARG A 127 12.50 9.72 -1.09
N ASP A 128 13.48 8.98 -1.58
CA ASP A 128 14.56 8.37 -0.80
C ASP A 128 14.04 7.60 0.43
N GLY A 129 12.90 6.92 0.28
CA GLY A 129 12.27 6.16 1.35
C GLY A 129 11.55 6.97 2.41
N MET A 130 11.56 8.31 2.36
CA MET A 130 10.89 9.15 3.33
C MET A 130 9.72 9.90 2.71
N TRP A 131 8.68 10.10 3.50
CA TRP A 131 7.53 10.92 3.11
C TRP A 131 7.85 12.40 3.25
N GLY A 132 7.54 13.18 2.23
CA GLY A 132 7.60 14.63 2.27
C GLY A 132 6.35 15.27 1.68
N SER A 133 6.14 16.54 2.04
CA SER A 133 5.11 17.38 1.44
C SER A 133 5.62 18.08 0.18
N LEU A 134 4.68 18.64 -0.57
CA LEU A 134 4.95 19.46 -1.74
C LEU A 134 5.05 20.93 -1.32
N CYS A 135 6.05 21.62 -1.83
CA CYS A 135 6.20 23.06 -1.67
C CYS A 135 5.46 23.80 -2.79
N LEU A 136 5.03 25.02 -2.49
CA LEU A 136 4.51 25.99 -3.46
C LEU A 136 5.43 27.20 -3.42
N SER A 137 6.38 27.28 -4.34
CA SER A 137 7.32 28.40 -4.44
C SER A 137 6.79 29.43 -5.44
N SER A 138 6.22 28.98 -6.56
CA SER A 138 5.66 29.88 -7.59
C SER A 138 4.41 29.34 -8.31
N GLY A 139 3.36 29.02 -7.57
CA GLY A 139 2.07 28.67 -8.17
C GLY A 139 1.04 28.15 -7.17
N SER A 140 -0.24 28.37 -7.47
CA SER A 140 -1.32 27.63 -6.82
C SER A 140 -1.44 26.24 -7.44
N TRP A 141 -1.73 25.22 -6.63
CA TRP A 141 -2.26 23.96 -7.12
C TRP A 141 -3.42 24.22 -8.09
N ARG A 142 -3.37 23.62 -9.28
CA ARG A 142 -4.45 23.63 -10.26
C ARG A 142 -5.10 22.25 -10.29
N ASN A 143 -6.26 22.19 -10.94
CA ASN A 143 -6.97 20.91 -11.09
C ASN A 143 -6.16 19.90 -11.90
N SER A 144 -5.24 20.32 -12.78
CA SER A 144 -4.34 19.42 -13.51
C SER A 144 -3.49 18.56 -12.56
N GLU A 145 -2.91 19.15 -11.51
CA GLU A 145 -2.12 18.40 -10.53
C GLU A 145 -3.02 17.48 -9.69
N ALA A 146 -4.21 17.95 -9.30
CA ALA A 146 -5.18 17.14 -8.56
C ALA A 146 -5.67 15.93 -9.37
N THR A 147 -5.95 16.11 -10.67
CA THR A 147 -6.33 15.02 -11.58
C THR A 147 -5.26 13.94 -11.64
N VAL A 148 -3.99 14.30 -11.80
CA VAL A 148 -2.88 13.32 -11.84
C VAL A 148 -2.75 12.57 -10.52
N VAL A 149 -2.79 13.28 -9.39
CA VAL A 149 -2.72 12.68 -8.05
C VAL A 149 -3.86 11.70 -7.81
N CYS A 150 -5.10 12.13 -8.05
CA CYS A 150 -6.27 11.31 -7.81
C CYS A 150 -6.29 10.08 -8.72
N ARG A 151 -5.91 10.24 -10.00
CA ARG A 151 -5.80 9.13 -10.94
C ARG A 151 -4.71 8.13 -10.56
N GLN A 152 -3.55 8.62 -10.11
CA GLN A 152 -2.48 7.76 -9.61
C GLN A 152 -2.92 6.96 -8.35
N LEU A 153 -3.78 7.54 -7.51
CA LEU A 153 -4.41 6.86 -6.37
C LEU A 153 -5.56 5.91 -6.76
N GLY A 154 -5.96 5.87 -8.04
CA GLY A 154 -7.03 5.01 -8.55
C GLY A 154 -8.43 5.64 -8.53
N PHE A 155 -8.54 6.94 -8.29
CA PHE A 155 -9.79 7.69 -8.46
C PHE A 155 -9.96 8.16 -9.91
N ALA A 156 -11.20 8.46 -10.30
CA ALA A 156 -11.49 8.88 -11.67
C ALA A 156 -10.94 10.28 -12.00
N ASP A 157 -11.02 11.23 -11.05
CA ASP A 157 -10.57 12.61 -11.20
C ASP A 157 -10.34 13.25 -9.82
N GLY A 158 -9.77 14.45 -9.79
CA GLY A 158 -9.46 15.21 -8.58
C GLY A 158 -9.64 16.71 -8.76
N GLN A 159 -9.93 17.40 -7.67
CA GLN A 159 -10.03 18.87 -7.66
C GLN A 159 -9.26 19.44 -6.48
N VAL A 160 -8.70 20.63 -6.68
CA VAL A 160 -8.02 21.35 -5.62
C VAL A 160 -9.07 21.91 -4.66
N ALA A 161 -8.95 21.56 -3.39
CA ALA A 161 -9.82 22.10 -2.37
C ALA A 161 -9.41 23.54 -2.01
N ASN A 162 -10.39 24.44 -1.89
CA ASN A 162 -10.16 25.86 -1.56
C ASN A 162 -9.61 26.08 -0.14
N ASN A 163 -9.66 25.06 0.72
CA ASN A 163 -9.22 25.10 2.13
C ASN A 163 -7.79 24.54 2.28
N TYR A 164 -6.87 25.08 1.50
CA TYR A 164 -5.47 24.66 1.48
C TYR A 164 -4.86 24.66 2.90
N ARG A 165 -4.29 23.51 3.31
CA ARG A 165 -3.59 23.36 4.59
C ARG A 165 -2.14 23.01 4.33
N PHE A 166 -1.24 23.94 4.66
CA PHE A 166 0.20 23.69 4.64
C PHE A 166 0.54 22.47 5.49
N GLY A 167 1.39 21.60 4.94
CA GLY A 167 2.01 20.52 5.69
C GLY A 167 3.14 21.05 6.54
N LYS A 168 3.38 20.40 7.69
CA LYS A 168 4.63 20.56 8.44
C LYS A 168 5.53 19.36 8.14
N GLY A 169 6.84 19.57 8.06
CA GLY A 169 7.83 18.49 7.91
C GLY A 169 8.72 18.62 6.66
N ARG A 170 9.38 17.53 6.28
CA ARG A 170 10.24 17.46 5.08
C ARG A 170 9.43 17.83 3.84
N MET A 171 10.01 18.68 3.00
CA MET A 171 9.54 18.84 1.62
C MET A 171 10.28 17.84 0.73
N ALA A 172 9.58 17.24 -0.23
CA ALA A 172 10.17 16.25 -1.13
C ALA A 172 10.23 16.70 -2.60
N MET A 173 9.44 17.71 -2.97
CA MET A 173 9.31 18.21 -4.34
C MET A 173 8.68 19.61 -4.29
N CYS A 174 9.10 20.49 -5.20
CA CYS A 174 8.64 21.87 -5.34
C CYS A 174 8.06 22.12 -6.73
N ASP A 175 7.26 23.19 -6.85
CA ASP A 175 6.86 23.78 -8.13
C ASP A 175 6.33 22.76 -9.13
N LEU A 176 5.44 21.90 -8.61
CA LEU A 176 4.77 20.86 -9.37
C LEU A 176 3.81 21.48 -10.40
N GLU A 177 4.07 21.19 -11.67
CA GLU A 177 3.30 21.62 -12.83
C GLU A 177 2.95 20.40 -13.70
N CYS A 178 1.69 19.98 -13.62
CA CYS A 178 1.16 18.90 -14.44
C CYS A 178 0.36 19.44 -15.62
N ARG A 179 0.37 18.71 -16.73
CA ARG A 179 -0.52 18.91 -17.88
C ARG A 179 -1.90 18.28 -17.64
N GLY A 180 -1.97 17.29 -16.75
CA GLY A 180 -3.19 16.57 -16.38
C GLY A 180 -3.31 15.18 -17.01
N ASN A 181 -2.37 14.79 -17.88
CA ASN A 181 -2.38 13.50 -18.59
C ASN A 181 -1.22 12.56 -18.20
N GLU A 182 -0.34 12.99 -17.30
CA GLU A 182 0.74 12.21 -16.70
C GLU A 182 0.21 11.01 -15.91
N ASN A 183 0.89 9.86 -16.00
CA ASN A 183 0.43 8.65 -15.32
C ASN A 183 0.70 8.70 -13.81
N ASN A 184 1.70 9.46 -13.39
CA ASN A 184 2.04 9.69 -12.00
C ASN A 184 2.63 11.09 -11.81
N ILE A 185 2.59 11.57 -10.57
CA ILE A 185 3.00 12.93 -10.19
C ILE A 185 4.48 13.23 -10.47
N TYR A 186 5.34 12.20 -10.56
CA TYR A 186 6.78 12.37 -10.78
C TYR A 186 7.12 12.57 -12.26
N GLU A 187 6.19 12.31 -13.18
CA GLU A 187 6.29 12.63 -14.61
C GLU A 187 5.93 14.09 -14.92
N CYS A 188 5.29 14.79 -13.99
CA CYS A 188 5.00 16.21 -14.14
C CYS A 188 6.31 17.02 -14.12
N ASN A 189 6.26 18.26 -14.61
CA ASN A 189 7.39 19.17 -14.41
C ASN A 189 7.45 19.53 -12.92
N HIS A 190 8.60 19.41 -12.27
CA HIS A 190 8.79 19.77 -10.88
C HIS A 190 10.27 19.99 -10.58
N ASP A 191 10.53 20.72 -9.51
CA ASP A 191 11.87 20.91 -9.00
C ASP A 191 12.16 19.89 -7.90
N ASP A 192 13.26 19.17 -8.11
CA ASP A 192 13.79 18.22 -7.17
C ASP A 192 14.46 18.93 -5.98
N LEU A 193 14.21 18.40 -4.78
CA LEU A 193 14.87 18.86 -3.56
C LEU A 193 16.07 17.99 -3.23
N ASP A 194 17.21 18.28 -3.88
CA ASP A 194 18.48 17.60 -3.59
C ASP A 194 19.07 17.96 -2.21
N LEU A 195 18.62 19.04 -1.58
CA LEU A 195 19.01 19.50 -0.24
C LEU A 195 17.83 20.23 0.40
N PRO A 196 17.67 20.22 1.75
CA PRO A 196 16.49 20.81 2.38
C PRO A 196 16.44 22.30 2.08
N PRO A 197 15.49 22.80 1.26
CA PRO A 197 15.24 24.22 1.25
C PRO A 197 14.46 24.49 2.52
N GLU A 198 15.00 25.38 3.34
CA GLU A 198 14.16 26.19 4.19
C GLU A 198 13.25 26.98 3.26
N CYS A 199 12.06 26.44 2.96
CA CYS A 199 10.99 27.22 2.37
C CYS A 199 10.55 28.23 3.43
N GLY A 200 11.07 29.44 3.31
CA GLY A 200 10.71 30.56 4.15
C GLY A 200 9.25 30.96 3.89
N HIS A 201 8.46 30.86 4.97
CA HIS A 201 7.18 31.51 5.27
C HIS A 201 6.10 31.62 4.17
#